data_AF-A0A846EUU2-F1
#
_entry.id   AF-A0A846EUU2-F1
#
_cell.length_a   1.000
_cell.length_b   1.000
_cell.length_c   1.000
_cell.angle_alpha   90.00
_cell.angle_beta   90.00
_cell.angle_gamma   90.00
#
_symmetry.space_group_name_H-M   'P 1'
#
loop_
_entity.id
_entity.type
_entity.pdbx_description
1 polymer ?
#
loop_
_entity_poly.entity_id
_entity_poly.type
_entity_poly.pdbx_seq_one_letter_code
_entity_poly.pdbx_strand_id
1 'polypeptide(L)'
;MSIQVSPPTNDLTLSKDQTLAEVVKVTIPKLGIVPKVDVYFLSDTTGSMGPAIASVQRGMVDIVNQTQALGSDVQFGVGNYKDFPAPDPNRHPFAFEHQCNLTANIADVKAAVDTWSTTPGRDVPEAQFYALDRVAEPPGGNIGWRADAQRIIVWIGDAGGHDPICKAISSLDYDIT
;
A
#
# COMPACT_ATOMS: atom_id res chain seq x y z
N MET A 1 -22.34 4.91 20.31
CA MET A 1 -23.11 3.66 20.52
C MET A 1 -22.17 2.63 21.15
N SER A 2 -22.67 1.72 22.00
CA SER A 2 -21.90 0.64 22.65
C SER A 2 -22.16 -0.72 22.00
N ILE A 3 -21.24 -1.68 22.18
CA ILE A 3 -21.40 -3.06 21.72
C ILE A 3 -22.70 -3.64 22.33
N GLN A 4 -23.50 -4.32 21.51
CA GLN A 4 -24.73 -5.00 21.93
C GLN A 4 -24.58 -6.51 21.74
N VAL A 5 -25.13 -7.31 22.66
CA VAL A 5 -25.17 -8.77 22.57
C VAL A 5 -26.62 -9.22 22.75
N SER A 6 -27.12 -10.13 21.89
CA SER A 6 -28.51 -10.60 21.91
C SER A 6 -28.63 -12.13 21.70
N PRO A 7 -29.26 -12.85 22.63
CA PRO A 7 -29.66 -12.34 23.95
C PRO A 7 -28.42 -12.03 24.80
N PRO A 8 -28.51 -11.07 25.73
CA PRO A 8 -27.39 -10.73 26.62
C PRO A 8 -27.18 -11.78 27.72
N THR A 9 -28.19 -12.60 28.00
CA THR A 9 -28.17 -13.67 29.00
C THR A 9 -29.02 -14.84 28.51
N ASN A 10 -28.59 -16.06 28.83
CA ASN A 10 -29.32 -17.29 28.55
C ASN A 10 -29.50 -18.10 29.84
N ASP A 11 -30.75 -18.27 30.26
CA ASP A 11 -31.12 -19.18 31.35
C ASP A 11 -31.85 -20.39 30.77
N LEU A 12 -31.17 -21.54 30.76
CA LEU A 12 -31.63 -22.76 30.11
C LEU A 12 -31.82 -23.89 31.12
N THR A 13 -32.94 -24.60 31.02
CA THR A 13 -33.18 -25.85 31.75
C THR A 13 -33.41 -26.96 30.72
N LEU A 14 -32.55 -27.98 30.74
CA LEU A 14 -32.58 -29.10 29.80
C LEU A 14 -32.84 -30.41 30.54
N SER A 15 -33.59 -31.32 29.91
CA SER A 15 -33.76 -32.70 30.41
C SER A 15 -32.54 -33.56 30.11
N LYS A 16 -32.43 -34.72 30.78
CA LYS A 16 -31.42 -35.73 30.44
C LYS A 16 -31.56 -36.09 28.95
N ASP A 17 -30.45 -35.98 28.22
CA ASP A 17 -30.31 -36.23 26.77
C ASP A 17 -30.85 -35.14 25.82
N GLN A 18 -31.31 -33.99 26.34
CA GLN A 18 -31.72 -32.86 25.51
C GLN A 18 -30.53 -31.96 25.14
N THR A 19 -30.44 -31.55 23.88
CA THR A 19 -29.46 -30.57 23.40
C THR A 19 -30.19 -29.33 22.86
N LEU A 20 -29.64 -28.14 23.13
CA LEU A 20 -30.09 -26.89 22.54
C LEU A 20 -28.92 -26.21 21.83
N ALA A 21 -29.19 -25.68 20.63
CA ALA A 21 -28.28 -24.78 19.93
C ALA A 21 -28.92 -23.40 19.86
N GLU A 22 -28.12 -22.37 20.11
CA GLU A 22 -28.56 -20.98 20.08
C GLU A 22 -27.55 -20.09 19.36
N VAL A 23 -28.04 -19.06 18.69
CA VAL A 23 -27.22 -18.05 18.03
C VAL A 23 -27.24 -16.78 18.86
N VAL A 24 -26.11 -16.48 19.50
CA VAL A 24 -25.87 -15.19 20.15
C VAL A 24 -25.34 -14.20 19.12
N LYS A 25 -26.09 -13.12 18.88
CA LYS A 25 -25.71 -12.05 17.95
C LYS A 25 -24.94 -10.96 18.70
N VAL A 26 -23.75 -10.63 18.22
CA VAL A 26 -22.97 -9.47 18.69
C VAL A 26 -23.04 -8.36 17.64
N THR A 27 -23.51 -7.18 18.03
CA THR A 27 -23.52 -5.97 17.20
C THR A 27 -22.45 -5.03 17.71
N ILE A 28 -21.40 -4.84 16.92
CA ILE A 28 -20.35 -3.84 17.18
C ILE A 28 -20.76 -2.56 16.45
N PRO A 29 -21.08 -1.46 17.15
CA PRO A 29 -21.42 -0.21 16.49
C PRO A 29 -20.21 0.35 15.74
N LYS A 30 -20.46 1.01 14.60
CA LYS A 30 -19.43 1.79 13.92
C LYS A 30 -18.87 2.80 14.92
N LEU A 31 -17.57 2.73 15.19
CA LEU A 31 -16.88 3.73 16.02
C LEU A 31 -17.15 5.10 15.41
N GLY A 32 -17.50 6.09 16.24
CA GLY A 32 -17.62 7.50 15.81
C GLY A 32 -16.27 8.13 15.42
N ILE A 33 -15.19 7.34 15.50
CA ILE A 33 -13.86 7.68 15.03
C ILE A 33 -13.78 7.22 13.58
N VAL A 34 -13.62 8.16 12.66
CA VAL A 34 -13.28 7.86 11.27
C VAL A 34 -11.81 7.41 11.27
N PRO A 35 -11.51 6.14 10.95
CA PRO A 35 -10.13 5.69 10.91
C PRO A 35 -9.38 6.44 9.81
N LYS A 36 -8.16 6.87 10.10
CA LYS A 36 -7.25 7.45 9.11
C LYS A 36 -6.43 6.35 8.48
N VAL A 37 -6.36 6.35 7.15
CA VAL A 37 -5.60 5.36 6.38
C VAL A 37 -4.76 6.10 5.34
N ASP A 38 -3.48 5.78 5.28
CA ASP A 38 -2.58 6.26 4.25
C ASP A 38 -2.23 5.08 3.36
N VAL A 39 -2.46 5.23 2.06
CA VAL A 39 -2.18 4.20 1.06
C VAL A 39 -1.13 4.73 0.09
N TYR A 40 0.01 4.05 -0.01
CA TYR A 40 1.05 4.43 -0.96
C TYR A 40 1.13 3.37 -2.07
N PHE A 41 0.86 3.79 -3.31
CA PHE A 41 1.05 2.93 -4.49
C PHE A 41 2.51 2.98 -4.91
N LEU A 42 3.18 1.83 -4.88
CA LEU A 42 4.57 1.67 -5.28
C LEU A 42 4.66 0.62 -6.39
N SER A 43 4.97 1.05 -7.61
CA SER A 43 5.06 0.13 -8.75
C SER A 43 6.48 -0.02 -9.27
N ASP A 44 6.83 -1.25 -9.57
CA ASP A 44 7.84 -1.58 -10.55
C ASP A 44 7.44 -0.98 -11.90
N THR A 45 8.39 -0.35 -12.56
CA THR A 45 8.24 0.22 -13.90
C THR A 45 9.31 -0.28 -14.86
N THR A 46 9.75 -1.53 -14.74
CA THR A 46 10.58 -2.18 -15.75
C THR A 46 9.73 -2.84 -16.84
N GLY A 47 10.40 -3.36 -17.87
CA GLY A 47 9.78 -3.71 -19.15
C GLY A 47 8.65 -4.72 -19.06
N SER A 48 8.76 -5.70 -18.17
CA SER A 48 7.77 -6.77 -17.97
C SER A 48 6.43 -6.24 -17.43
N MET A 49 6.47 -5.13 -16.69
CA MET A 49 5.32 -4.56 -15.99
C MET A 49 4.31 -3.84 -16.91
N GLY A 50 4.60 -3.67 -18.20
CA GLY A 50 3.76 -2.90 -19.13
C GLY A 50 2.26 -3.23 -19.06
N PRO A 51 1.84 -4.50 -19.16
CA PRO A 51 0.43 -4.89 -19.04
C PRO A 51 -0.18 -4.59 -17.66
N ALA A 52 0.60 -4.76 -16.58
CA ALA A 52 0.14 -4.50 -15.22
C ALA A 52 -0.06 -3.00 -14.97
N ILE A 53 0.92 -2.16 -15.35
CA ILE A 53 0.83 -0.70 -15.27
C ILE A 53 -0.38 -0.19 -16.05
N ALA A 54 -0.57 -0.66 -17.29
CA ALA A 54 -1.73 -0.26 -18.09
C ALA A 54 -3.06 -0.64 -17.42
N SER A 55 -3.10 -1.75 -16.69
CA SER A 55 -4.28 -2.16 -15.93
C SER A 55 -4.52 -1.28 -14.71
N VAL A 56 -3.46 -0.93 -13.98
CA VAL A 56 -3.53 -0.02 -12.83
C VAL A 56 -3.97 1.38 -13.27
N GLN A 57 -3.39 1.94 -14.33
CA GLN A 57 -3.76 3.25 -14.87
C GLN A 57 -5.24 3.35 -15.26
N ARG A 58 -5.81 2.25 -15.80
CA ARG A 58 -7.24 2.16 -16.11
C ARG A 58 -8.13 2.07 -14.86
N GLY A 59 -7.71 1.30 -13.85
CA GLY A 59 -8.51 1.03 -12.65
C GLY A 59 -8.32 2.01 -11.49
N MET A 60 -7.32 2.89 -11.53
CA MET A 60 -6.89 3.70 -10.39
C MET A 60 -8.02 4.57 -9.80
N VAL A 61 -8.85 5.19 -10.65
CA VAL A 61 -10.00 6.00 -10.19
C VAL A 61 -10.98 5.16 -9.39
N ASP A 62 -11.29 3.95 -9.87
CA ASP A 62 -12.23 3.06 -9.20
C ASP A 62 -11.68 2.58 -7.86
N ILE A 63 -10.39 2.22 -7.80
CA ILE A 63 -9.71 1.81 -6.56
C ILE A 63 -9.79 2.92 -5.50
N VAL A 64 -9.42 4.15 -5.87
CA VAL A 64 -9.42 5.29 -4.95
C VAL A 64 -10.84 5.63 -4.48
N ASN A 65 -11.81 5.67 -5.41
CA ASN A 65 -13.21 5.95 -5.08
C ASN A 65 -13.83 4.89 -4.16
N GLN A 66 -13.62 3.60 -4.45
CA GLN A 66 -14.11 2.50 -3.62
C GLN A 66 -13.49 2.54 -2.22
N THR A 67 -12.20 2.88 -2.13
CA THR A 67 -11.50 2.99 -0.86
C THR A 67 -12.03 4.15 -0.01
N GLN A 68 -12.29 5.32 -0.62
CA GLN A 68 -12.93 6.45 0.09
C GLN A 68 -14.36 6.12 0.55
N ALA A 69 -15.10 5.34 -0.23
CA ALA A 69 -16.47 4.92 0.10
C ALA A 69 -16.58 4.03 1.36
N LEU A 70 -15.46 3.46 1.85
CA LEU A 70 -15.43 2.72 3.12
C LEU A 70 -15.71 3.62 4.34
N GLY A 71 -15.70 4.94 4.17
CA GLY A 71 -15.96 5.90 5.23
C GLY A 71 -14.80 6.04 6.21
N SER A 72 -13.59 5.99 5.66
CA SER A 72 -12.31 6.28 6.33
C SER A 72 -11.74 7.60 5.80
N ASP A 73 -10.89 8.27 6.56
CA ASP A 73 -10.14 9.45 6.11
C ASP A 73 -8.88 8.93 5.39
N VAL A 74 -8.99 8.76 4.07
CA VAL A 74 -7.95 8.12 3.26
C VAL A 74 -7.17 9.13 2.44
N GLN A 75 -5.85 9.05 2.54
CA GLN A 75 -4.92 9.75 1.65
C GLN A 75 -4.12 8.75 0.84
N PHE A 76 -3.75 9.15 -0.38
CA PHE A 76 -3.04 8.31 -1.34
C PHE A 76 -1.76 8.99 -1.79
N GLY A 77 -0.67 8.22 -1.83
CA GLY A 77 0.62 8.63 -2.37
C GLY A 77 1.05 7.71 -3.50
N VAL A 78 1.98 8.17 -4.32
CA VAL A 78 2.41 7.46 -5.54
C VAL A 78 3.92 7.58 -5.70
N GLY A 79 4.56 6.46 -6.00
CA GLY A 79 5.92 6.43 -6.52
C GLY A 79 6.17 5.18 -7.33
N ASN A 80 7.34 5.12 -7.94
CA ASN A 80 7.77 3.97 -8.71
C ASN A 80 9.24 3.64 -8.45
N TYR A 81 9.61 2.45 -8.87
CA TYR A 81 10.99 1.99 -8.86
C TYR A 81 11.31 1.27 -10.18
N LYS A 82 12.60 1.09 -10.39
CA LYS A 82 13.20 0.37 -11.52
C LYS A 82 14.38 -0.44 -10.96
N ASP A 83 15.40 -0.66 -11.77
CA ASP A 83 16.71 -1.11 -11.32
C ASP A 83 17.62 0.08 -10.94
N PHE A 84 18.79 -0.19 -10.39
CA PHE A 84 19.81 0.80 -10.07
C PHE A 84 20.40 1.45 -11.33
N PRO A 85 20.68 2.77 -11.32
CA PRO A 85 21.33 3.45 -12.43
C PRO A 85 22.71 2.90 -12.82
N ALA A 86 23.44 2.27 -11.90
CA ALA A 86 24.73 1.67 -12.22
C ALA A 86 24.54 0.23 -12.73
N PRO A 87 25.22 -0.19 -13.82
CA PRO A 87 26.20 0.57 -14.61
C PRO A 87 25.61 1.31 -15.83
N ASP A 88 24.30 1.24 -16.08
CA ASP A 88 23.64 1.79 -17.28
C ASP A 88 22.58 2.87 -16.92
N PRO A 89 22.98 4.11 -16.61
CA PRO A 89 22.07 5.14 -16.10
C PRO A 89 21.10 5.65 -17.17
N ASN A 90 21.40 5.41 -18.45
CA ASN A 90 20.50 5.75 -19.55
C ASN A 90 19.30 4.79 -19.60
N ARG A 91 19.50 3.54 -19.17
CA ARG A 91 18.44 2.53 -19.07
C ARG A 91 17.63 2.66 -17.79
N HIS A 92 18.33 2.97 -16.70
CA HIS A 92 17.77 3.06 -15.36
C HIS A 92 18.00 4.48 -14.82
N PRO A 93 17.11 5.44 -15.12
CA PRO A 93 17.32 6.84 -14.74
C PRO A 93 17.31 7.07 -13.22
N PHE A 94 16.64 6.18 -12.47
CA PHE A 94 16.55 6.19 -11.03
C PHE A 94 16.24 4.78 -10.51
N ALA A 95 16.60 4.50 -9.26
CA ALA A 95 16.17 3.29 -8.55
C ALA A 95 14.78 3.48 -7.92
N PHE A 96 14.48 4.67 -7.40
CA PHE A 96 13.18 5.04 -6.83
C PHE A 96 12.88 6.52 -7.13
N GLU A 97 11.63 6.81 -7.47
CA GLU A 97 11.11 8.17 -7.62
C GLU A 97 9.79 8.32 -6.85
N HIS A 98 9.75 9.30 -5.95
CA HIS A 98 8.52 9.74 -5.31
C HIS A 98 7.81 10.77 -6.20
N GLN A 99 6.54 10.53 -6.53
CA GLN A 99 5.84 11.29 -7.56
C GLN A 99 4.61 12.05 -7.04
N CYS A 100 4.02 11.59 -5.94
CA CYS A 100 2.89 12.27 -5.30
C CYS A 100 2.91 12.02 -3.79
N ASN A 101 3.03 13.10 -3.01
CA ASN A 101 2.84 13.09 -1.55
C ASN A 101 1.42 12.63 -1.22
N LEU A 102 1.23 12.08 -0.02
CA LEU A 102 -0.08 11.67 0.47
C LEU A 102 -1.10 12.81 0.37
N THR A 103 -2.17 12.58 -0.41
CA THR A 103 -3.22 13.56 -0.67
C THR A 103 -4.58 12.89 -0.79
N ALA A 104 -5.65 13.64 -0.50
CA ALA A 104 -7.02 13.23 -0.80
C ALA A 104 -7.45 13.60 -2.24
N ASN A 105 -6.61 14.34 -2.99
CA ASN A 105 -6.90 14.76 -4.35
C ASN A 105 -6.68 13.61 -5.34
N ILE A 106 -7.79 12.98 -5.75
CA ILE A 106 -7.80 11.85 -6.68
C ILE A 106 -7.18 12.22 -8.04
N ALA A 107 -7.33 13.46 -8.48
CA ALA A 107 -6.77 13.91 -9.76
C ALA A 107 -5.23 13.91 -9.73
N ASP A 108 -4.62 14.36 -8.63
CA ASP A 108 -3.16 14.37 -8.47
C ASP A 108 -2.61 12.94 -8.39
N VAL A 109 -3.30 12.06 -7.65
CA VAL A 109 -2.95 10.63 -7.52
C VAL A 109 -2.99 9.95 -8.89
N LYS A 110 -4.08 10.15 -9.63
CA LYS A 110 -4.21 9.59 -10.98
C LYS A 110 -3.16 10.17 -11.93
N ALA A 111 -2.94 11.49 -11.91
CA ALA A 111 -1.94 12.13 -12.75
C ALA A 111 -0.56 11.51 -12.51
N ALA A 112 -0.17 11.28 -11.25
CA ALA A 112 1.09 10.63 -10.92
C ALA A 112 1.18 9.18 -11.44
N VAL A 113 0.13 8.37 -11.24
CA VAL A 113 0.08 6.99 -11.77
C VAL A 113 0.15 6.95 -13.30
N ASP A 114 -0.47 7.93 -13.98
CA ASP A 114 -0.44 8.05 -15.43
C ASP A 114 0.96 8.44 -15.97
N THR A 115 1.88 8.91 -15.12
CA THR A 115 3.29 9.13 -15.53
C THR A 115 4.11 7.84 -15.60
N TRP A 116 3.63 6.73 -15.02
CA TRP A 116 4.36 5.47 -15.02
C TRP A 116 4.61 4.98 -16.44
N SER A 117 5.88 4.79 -16.75
CA SER A 117 6.34 4.32 -18.06
C SER A 117 7.45 3.30 -17.87
N THR A 118 7.42 2.27 -18.71
CA THR A 118 8.38 1.17 -18.59
C THR A 118 9.72 1.54 -19.21
N THR A 119 10.78 1.05 -18.60
CA THR A 119 12.14 1.04 -19.18
C THR A 119 12.63 -0.41 -19.26
N PRO A 120 13.49 -0.76 -20.22
CA PRO A 120 14.06 -2.10 -20.27
C PRO A 120 14.80 -2.46 -18.98
N GLY A 121 14.70 -3.71 -18.54
CA GLY A 121 15.56 -4.30 -17.51
C GLY A 121 16.98 -4.57 -18.03
N ARG A 122 17.95 -4.76 -17.14
CA ARG A 122 19.27 -5.32 -17.48
C ARG A 122 19.39 -6.77 -17.02
N ASP A 123 18.97 -7.05 -15.80
CA ASP A 123 18.80 -8.37 -15.23
C ASP A 123 17.37 -8.55 -14.69
N VAL A 124 17.14 -9.66 -13.98
CA VAL A 124 15.81 -10.03 -13.49
C VAL A 124 15.47 -9.37 -12.14
N PRO A 125 16.39 -9.28 -11.16
CA PRO A 125 16.08 -8.57 -9.92
C PRO A 125 15.93 -7.07 -10.14
N GLU A 126 15.11 -6.42 -9.31
CA GLU A 126 14.83 -4.98 -9.40
C GLU A 126 15.13 -4.28 -8.04
N ALA A 127 14.93 -2.97 -7.93
CA ALA A 127 15.30 -2.18 -6.74
C ALA A 127 14.17 -2.02 -5.68
N GLN A 128 13.23 -2.97 -5.56
CA GLN A 128 12.08 -2.83 -4.64
C GLN A 128 12.47 -2.61 -3.18
N PHE A 129 13.51 -3.26 -2.67
CA PHE A 129 13.90 -3.10 -1.26
C PHE A 129 14.50 -1.72 -1.01
N TYR A 130 15.23 -1.16 -1.98
CA TYR A 130 15.65 0.23 -1.93
C TYR A 130 14.46 1.18 -1.91
N ALA A 131 13.48 0.96 -2.77
CA ALA A 131 12.28 1.79 -2.84
C ALA A 131 11.43 1.72 -1.55
N LEU A 132 11.22 0.51 -1.01
CA LEU A 132 10.50 0.31 0.25
C LEU A 132 11.21 1.00 1.42
N ASP A 133 12.54 0.96 1.46
CA ASP A 133 13.33 1.68 2.46
C ASP A 133 13.17 3.20 2.32
N ARG A 134 13.20 3.74 1.09
CA ARG A 134 12.94 5.17 0.83
C ARG A 134 11.53 5.61 1.19
N VAL A 135 10.53 4.75 0.99
CA VAL A 135 9.13 5.05 1.35
C VAL A 135 8.92 5.02 2.87
N ALA A 136 9.77 4.31 3.62
CA ALA A 136 9.70 4.16 5.08
C ALA A 136 10.17 5.41 5.85
N GLU A 137 9.61 6.57 5.53
CA GLU A 137 9.89 7.83 6.22
C GLU A 137 9.07 7.99 7.52
N PRO A 138 9.58 8.77 8.50
CA PRO A 138 8.77 9.17 9.65
C PRO A 138 7.58 10.06 9.25
N PRO A 139 6.56 10.18 10.11
CA PRO A 139 5.46 11.11 9.88
C PRO A 139 5.91 12.54 9.61
N GLY A 140 5.24 13.21 8.66
CA GLY A 140 5.58 14.57 8.25
C GLY A 140 6.82 14.69 7.34
N GLY A 141 7.40 13.56 6.91
CA GLY A 141 8.40 13.52 5.84
C GLY A 141 7.82 13.89 4.46
N ASN A 142 8.63 13.71 3.42
CA ASN A 142 8.24 14.00 2.04
C ASN A 142 7.09 13.12 1.57
N ILE A 143 7.06 11.84 1.94
CA ILE A 143 5.93 10.96 1.63
C ILE A 143 4.63 11.50 2.25
N GLY A 144 4.72 12.14 3.41
CA GLY A 144 3.59 12.78 4.10
C GLY A 144 2.81 11.85 5.02
N TRP A 145 3.42 10.75 5.51
CA TRP A 145 2.76 9.81 6.43
C TRP A 145 2.16 10.55 7.63
N ARG A 146 0.91 10.24 7.98
CA ARG A 146 0.25 10.80 9.16
C ARG A 146 0.58 9.96 10.39
N ALA A 147 0.84 10.63 11.50
CA ALA A 147 1.28 9.97 12.74
C ALA A 147 0.21 9.02 13.30
N ASP A 148 -1.06 9.34 13.10
CA ASP A 148 -2.24 8.64 13.63
C ASP A 148 -3.00 7.83 12.56
N ALA A 149 -2.41 7.61 11.38
CA ALA A 149 -3.00 6.80 10.32
C ALA A 149 -2.44 5.38 10.29
N GLN A 150 -3.29 4.42 9.91
CA GLN A 150 -2.83 3.12 9.45
C GLN A 150 -2.11 3.32 8.11
N ARG A 151 -0.88 2.81 7.99
CA ARG A 151 -0.06 2.95 6.79
C ARG A 151 -0.08 1.65 6.00
N ILE A 152 -0.37 1.75 4.71
CA ILE A 152 -0.48 0.61 3.80
C ILE A 152 0.35 0.95 2.56
N ILE A 153 1.23 0.05 2.16
CA ILE A 153 1.92 0.12 0.87
C ILE A 153 1.28 -0.92 -0.04
N VAL A 154 0.75 -0.48 -1.18
CA VAL A 154 0.30 -1.36 -2.26
C VAL A 154 1.47 -1.49 -3.21
N TRP A 155 2.25 -2.54 -3.00
CA TRP A 155 3.43 -2.85 -3.80
C TRP A 155 3.07 -3.71 -5.01
N ILE A 156 3.50 -3.30 -6.20
CA ILE A 156 3.15 -3.89 -7.49
C ILE A 156 4.45 -4.21 -8.24
N GLY A 157 4.78 -5.49 -8.39
CA GLY A 157 5.98 -5.96 -9.11
C GLY A 157 5.83 -7.42 -9.53
N ASP A 158 6.66 -7.87 -10.49
CA ASP A 158 6.59 -9.22 -11.04
C ASP A 158 7.91 -10.02 -10.98
N ALA A 159 8.95 -9.44 -10.37
CA ALA A 159 10.26 -10.06 -10.22
C ALA A 159 10.81 -10.01 -8.78
N GLY A 160 11.87 -10.79 -8.54
CA GLY A 160 12.65 -10.76 -7.29
C GLY A 160 13.39 -9.43 -7.11
N GLY A 161 13.94 -9.20 -5.91
CA GLY A 161 14.66 -7.96 -5.60
C GLY A 161 16.14 -8.18 -5.47
N HIS A 162 16.92 -7.16 -5.77
CA HIS A 162 18.31 -7.12 -5.37
C HIS A 162 18.42 -7.21 -3.85
N ASP A 163 19.14 -8.23 -3.38
CA ASP A 163 19.39 -8.51 -1.96
C ASP A 163 20.72 -9.28 -1.81
N PRO A 164 21.69 -8.80 -1.00
CA PRO A 164 21.69 -7.53 -0.27
C PRO A 164 21.98 -6.32 -1.16
N ILE A 165 21.58 -5.12 -0.72
CA ILE A 165 21.87 -3.86 -1.39
C ILE A 165 22.96 -3.13 -0.62
N CYS A 166 24.15 -3.03 -1.20
CA CYS A 166 25.27 -2.37 -0.53
C CYS A 166 25.20 -0.83 -0.65
N LYS A 167 25.79 -0.14 0.31
CA LYS A 167 25.92 1.33 0.31
C LYS A 167 26.56 1.92 -0.95
N ALA A 168 27.42 1.16 -1.63
CA ALA A 168 28.09 1.60 -2.85
C ALA A 168 27.13 1.73 -4.03
N ILE A 169 26.09 0.89 -4.12
CA ILE A 169 25.09 0.96 -5.20
C ILE A 169 23.92 1.88 -4.83
N SER A 170 23.54 1.93 -3.55
CA SER A 170 22.42 2.75 -3.07
C SER A 170 22.79 4.20 -2.77
N SER A 171 24.08 4.50 -2.60
CA SER A 171 24.58 5.80 -2.12
C SER A 171 24.09 6.20 -0.72
N LEU A 172 23.64 5.23 0.09
CA LEU A 172 23.29 5.43 1.49
C LEU A 172 24.52 5.30 2.39
N ASP A 173 24.38 5.63 3.66
CA ASP A 173 25.40 5.39 4.68
C ASP A 173 25.33 3.98 5.31
N TYR A 174 24.32 3.19 4.94
CA TYR A 174 24.10 1.80 5.37
C TYR A 174 23.80 0.84 4.21
N ASP A 175 24.00 -0.45 4.46
CA ASP A 175 23.55 -1.53 3.58
C ASP A 175 22.09 -1.86 3.90
N ILE A 176 21.28 -2.18 2.89
CA ILE A 176 19.93 -2.72 3.07
C ILE A 176 20.05 -4.24 3.00
N THR A 177 19.74 -4.91 4.11
CA THR A 177 19.88 -6.36 4.33
C THR A 177 18.66 -6.93 5.02
#